data_AF-A0A0F8QBD3-F1
#
_entry.id   AF-A0A0F8QBD3-F1
#
_cell.length_a   1.000
_cell.length_b   1.000
_cell.length_c   1.000
_cell.angle_alpha   90.00
_cell.angle_beta   90.00
_cell.angle_gamma   90.00
#
_symmetry.space_group_name_H-M   'P 1'
#
loop_
_entity.id
_entity.type
_entity.pdbx_description
1 polymer ?
#
loop_
_entity_poly.entity_id
_entity_poly.type
_entity_poly.pdbx_seq_one_letter_code
_entity_poly.pdbx_strand_id
1 'polypeptide(L)'
;MQNPINFHEKQKKLSLLIIISVLALALLAVSPAASSSSMELSSSAEVGSFSEQVHAEVSGETENSGAAQLPNEDPEPFQKIRQRVDIVYAAGGIGAAILILFGYLHITSENSGFAKKSLSSLHWPRTWKNEEYEEVEQEKYEARKLRLLTVAPVLGITLAELLIFSDRMGIAVWMHIGIVIALSLSDMFLKDPQIHRIYQAFMLLPVLRLINLSMPVFFETTLYTFVFVYGPLALPVGIIVLHQRDSLEQLGITLKHIVPYMIISIPLGFLLGLGEYFTIQAGYLIPDLSFGNLLKLTITMVFFVGLVEELIFRSILQTRLESALGVKEALLITSLMFGLMHSGYGTFQEILYTGFVGLIMGLAFYKTRSLPFIATLHGFVNVFLFGILPHQLGTLPGI
;
A
#
# COMPACT_ATOMS: atom_id res chain seq x y z
N MET A 1 4.92 -12.68 30.05
CA MET A 1 5.89 -11.80 29.38
C MET A 1 6.61 -12.62 28.32
N GLN A 2 6.19 -12.51 27.07
CA GLN A 2 6.86 -13.15 25.93
C GLN A 2 7.75 -12.09 25.27
N ASN A 3 9.02 -12.43 25.08
CA ASN A 3 9.98 -11.61 24.34
C ASN A 3 9.45 -11.30 22.92
N PRO A 4 9.44 -10.04 22.46
CA PRO A 4 9.00 -9.68 21.11
C PRO A 4 9.90 -10.27 20.01
N ILE A 5 11.07 -10.79 20.39
CA ILE A 5 12.06 -11.40 19.49
C ILE A 5 11.53 -12.71 18.86
N ASN A 6 10.68 -13.46 19.55
CA ASN A 6 10.22 -14.78 19.06
C ASN A 6 9.11 -14.71 17.99
N PHE A 7 8.50 -13.55 17.75
CA PHE A 7 7.48 -13.39 16.70
C PHE A 7 8.10 -13.36 15.29
N HIS A 8 9.39 -13.01 15.18
CA HIS A 8 10.09 -12.94 13.89
C HIS A 8 10.60 -14.28 13.37
N GLU A 9 10.76 -15.28 14.23
CA GLU A 9 11.44 -16.52 13.84
C GLU A 9 10.52 -17.57 13.21
N LYS A 10 9.21 -17.51 13.46
CA LYS A 10 8.34 -18.67 13.19
C LYS A 10 7.67 -18.74 11.83
N GLN A 11 7.71 -17.71 10.97
CA GLN A 11 7.13 -17.82 9.62
C GLN A 11 7.55 -16.71 8.64
N LYS A 12 8.77 -16.75 8.10
CA LYS A 12 9.15 -15.93 6.93
C LYS A 12 9.89 -16.75 5.87
N LYS A 13 9.20 -17.74 5.32
CA LYS A 13 9.51 -18.35 4.02
C LYS A 13 8.63 -17.75 2.92
N LEU A 14 8.34 -16.44 3.02
CA LEU A 14 7.57 -15.70 2.02
C LEU A 14 8.58 -15.25 0.95
N SER A 15 8.46 -15.86 -0.23
CA SER A 15 9.47 -15.87 -1.28
C SER A 15 9.79 -14.47 -1.82
N LEU A 16 11.06 -14.20 -2.10
CA LEU A 16 11.52 -13.03 -2.88
C LEU A 16 10.72 -12.85 -4.19
N LEU A 17 10.16 -13.95 -4.73
CA LEU A 17 9.21 -13.93 -5.86
C LEU A 17 7.96 -13.09 -5.56
N ILE A 18 7.40 -13.13 -4.35
CA ILE A 18 6.21 -12.33 -3.99
C ILE A 18 6.54 -10.84 -4.05
N ILE A 19 7.72 -10.44 -3.54
CA ILE A 19 8.17 -9.05 -3.62
C ILE A 19 8.31 -8.62 -5.09
N ILE A 20 8.99 -9.43 -5.90
CA ILE A 20 9.15 -9.16 -7.34
C ILE A 20 7.79 -9.08 -8.03
N SER A 21 6.87 -10.02 -7.78
CA SER A 21 5.55 -10.05 -8.41
C SER A 21 4.69 -8.86 -8.00
N VAL A 22 4.69 -8.48 -6.71
CA VAL A 22 3.94 -7.33 -6.21
C VAL A 22 4.51 -6.03 -6.76
N LEU A 23 5.83 -5.88 -6.79
CA LEU A 23 6.48 -4.72 -7.40
C LEU A 23 6.22 -4.67 -8.90
N ALA A 24 6.34 -5.79 -9.63
CA ALA A 24 6.03 -5.85 -11.05
C ALA A 24 4.58 -5.45 -11.33
N LEU A 25 3.63 -5.95 -10.53
CA LEU A 25 2.21 -5.60 -10.66
C LEU A 25 1.96 -4.11 -10.36
N ALA A 26 2.58 -3.57 -9.32
CA ALA A 26 2.50 -2.14 -9.00
C ALA A 26 3.10 -1.28 -10.12
N LEU A 27 4.26 -1.67 -10.66
CA LEU A 27 4.92 -0.98 -11.78
C LEU A 27 4.07 -1.03 -13.05
N LEU A 28 3.45 -2.17 -13.36
CA LEU A 28 2.53 -2.31 -14.50
C LEU A 28 1.29 -1.43 -14.36
N ALA A 29 0.70 -1.37 -13.16
CA ALA A 29 -0.50 -0.57 -12.91
C ALA A 29 -0.24 0.94 -12.87
N VAL A 30 1.01 1.34 -12.61
CA VAL A 30 1.43 2.74 -12.58
C VAL A 30 1.97 3.21 -13.94
N SER A 31 2.44 2.30 -14.80
CA SER A 31 3.06 2.65 -16.08
C SER A 31 2.06 3.22 -17.09
N PRO A 32 2.37 4.35 -17.76
CA PRO A 32 1.49 4.97 -18.75
C PRO A 32 1.21 4.10 -19.99
N ALA A 33 2.02 3.06 -20.25
CA ALA A 33 1.89 2.18 -21.43
C ALA A 33 0.64 1.28 -21.42
N ALA A 34 0.00 1.08 -20.27
CA ALA A 34 -1.27 0.35 -20.19
C ALA A 34 -2.45 1.15 -20.76
N SER A 35 -2.30 2.48 -20.88
CA SER A 35 -3.36 3.38 -21.38
C SER A 35 -3.35 3.58 -22.90
N SER A 36 -2.37 3.04 -23.64
CA SER A 36 -2.17 3.34 -25.07
C SER A 36 -1.98 2.16 -26.02
N SER A 37 -2.12 0.90 -25.58
CA SER A 37 -2.07 -0.24 -26.51
C SER A 37 -3.45 -0.82 -26.77
N SER A 38 -4.14 -0.26 -27.77
CA SER A 38 -4.97 -1.10 -28.64
C SER A 38 -4.08 -2.21 -29.18
N MET A 39 -4.48 -3.47 -29.00
CA MET A 39 -3.88 -4.62 -29.64
C MET A 39 -3.84 -4.41 -31.16
N GLU A 40 -2.71 -3.96 -31.69
CA GLU A 40 -2.35 -4.23 -33.08
C GLU A 40 -1.31 -5.34 -33.07
N LEU A 41 -1.83 -6.54 -33.29
CA LEU A 41 -1.07 -7.72 -33.65
C LEU A 41 -0.51 -7.49 -35.06
N SER A 42 0.71 -6.97 -35.19
CA SER A 42 1.41 -6.95 -36.47
C SER A 42 2.28 -8.21 -36.59
N SER A 43 1.75 -9.17 -37.34
CA SER A 43 2.49 -10.23 -37.97
C SER A 43 3.46 -9.66 -39.01
N SER A 44 4.74 -10.00 -38.92
CA SER A 44 5.55 -10.20 -40.12
C SER A 44 6.64 -11.22 -39.83
N ALA A 45 6.42 -12.42 -40.36
CA ALA A 45 7.48 -13.34 -40.68
C ALA A 45 8.39 -12.69 -41.73
N GLU A 46 9.70 -12.77 -41.56
CA GLU A 46 10.59 -12.88 -42.70
C GLU A 46 11.83 -13.71 -42.35
N VAL A 47 12.12 -14.58 -43.30
CA VAL A 47 13.10 -15.66 -43.29
C VAL A 47 14.49 -15.09 -43.53
N GLY A 48 15.49 -15.64 -42.84
CA GLY A 48 16.90 -15.36 -43.11
C GLY A 48 17.79 -16.44 -42.53
N SER A 49 18.12 -17.41 -43.38
CA SER A 49 19.02 -18.55 -43.17
C SER A 49 20.39 -18.18 -42.59
N PHE A 50 20.97 -19.04 -41.74
CA PHE A 50 22.32 -19.57 -41.93
C PHE A 50 22.51 -20.84 -41.08
N SER A 51 23.10 -21.86 -41.71
CA SER A 51 23.33 -23.21 -41.24
C SER A 51 24.83 -23.46 -41.09
N GLU A 52 25.26 -24.14 -40.03
CA GLU A 52 26.38 -25.11 -40.01
C GLU A 52 26.39 -25.85 -38.65
N GLN A 53 25.89 -27.09 -38.61
CA GLN A 53 26.63 -28.38 -38.59
C GLN A 53 27.47 -28.61 -37.31
N VAL A 54 27.09 -29.53 -36.41
CA VAL A 54 27.19 -31.03 -36.41
C VAL A 54 28.28 -31.47 -35.41
N HIS A 55 27.88 -32.16 -34.33
CA HIS A 55 28.27 -33.56 -34.08
C HIS A 55 27.58 -34.09 -32.82
N ALA A 56 26.98 -35.28 -32.97
CA ALA A 56 26.52 -36.16 -31.91
C ALA A 56 27.59 -37.21 -31.65
N GLU A 57 27.71 -37.70 -30.41
CA GLU A 57 27.85 -39.13 -30.15
C GLU A 57 27.41 -39.49 -28.73
N VAL A 58 26.75 -40.65 -28.65
CA VAL A 58 26.11 -41.28 -27.50
C VAL A 58 26.98 -42.43 -27.02
N SER A 59 27.08 -42.64 -25.71
CA SER A 59 27.32 -43.92 -25.01
C SER A 59 27.02 -43.63 -23.53
N GLY A 60 26.10 -44.25 -22.80
CA GLY A 60 25.57 -45.60 -22.87
C GLY A 60 26.32 -46.48 -21.88
N GLU A 61 25.91 -46.50 -20.60
CA GLU A 61 25.97 -47.70 -19.75
C GLU A 61 25.14 -47.54 -18.47
N THR A 62 24.46 -48.63 -18.14
CA THR A 62 23.49 -48.81 -17.06
C THR A 62 24.13 -49.76 -16.08
N GLU A 63 24.02 -49.53 -14.77
CA GLU A 63 23.77 -50.62 -13.83
C GLU A 63 23.27 -50.12 -12.46
N ASN A 64 22.59 -51.05 -11.82
CA ASN A 64 21.49 -50.92 -10.87
C ASN A 64 21.94 -51.23 -9.44
N SER A 65 21.20 -50.73 -8.44
CA SER A 65 20.85 -51.38 -7.16
C SER A 65 21.00 -50.46 -5.94
N GLY A 66 19.91 -50.35 -5.16
CA GLY A 66 19.99 -49.94 -3.76
C GLY A 66 18.75 -49.25 -3.22
N ALA A 67 17.67 -50.01 -3.04
CA ALA A 67 16.46 -49.55 -2.38
C ALA A 67 16.69 -49.22 -0.90
N ALA A 68 16.18 -48.07 -0.45
CA ALA A 68 15.76 -47.84 0.93
C ALA A 68 14.55 -46.89 0.92
N GLN A 69 13.35 -47.48 0.94
CA GLN A 69 12.10 -46.77 1.17
C GLN A 69 12.04 -46.36 2.64
N LEU A 70 12.07 -45.05 2.90
CA LEU A 70 11.65 -44.46 4.18
C LEU A 70 10.11 -44.34 4.17
N PRO A 71 9.43 -44.49 5.32
CA PRO A 71 7.97 -44.48 5.37
C PRO A 71 7.45 -43.09 5.01
N ASN A 72 6.44 -43.08 4.13
CA ASN A 72 5.64 -41.91 3.81
C ASN A 72 4.80 -41.58 5.07
N GLU A 73 5.26 -40.62 5.88
CA GLU A 73 4.41 -40.03 6.92
C GLU A 73 3.29 -39.26 6.23
N ASP A 74 2.10 -39.86 6.23
CA ASP A 74 0.86 -39.17 5.89
C ASP A 74 0.74 -37.90 6.75
N PRO A 75 0.60 -36.69 6.17
CA PRO A 75 0.43 -35.50 6.98
C PRO A 75 -0.88 -35.61 7.76
N GLU A 76 -0.78 -35.42 9.07
CA GLU A 76 -1.86 -35.61 10.04
C GLU A 76 -3.20 -35.01 9.58
N PRO A 77 -4.34 -35.59 9.98
CA PRO A 77 -5.68 -35.14 9.58
C PRO A 77 -5.90 -33.63 9.76
N PHE A 78 -5.29 -33.04 10.80
CA PHE A 78 -5.38 -31.62 11.13
C PHE A 78 -4.75 -30.69 10.08
N GLN A 79 -3.68 -31.12 9.40
CA GLN A 79 -3.01 -30.30 8.40
C GLN A 79 -3.80 -30.24 7.09
N LYS A 80 -4.43 -31.37 6.71
CA LYS A 80 -5.37 -31.44 5.58
C LYS A 80 -6.66 -30.66 5.87
N ILE A 81 -7.13 -30.63 7.11
CA ILE A 81 -8.29 -29.82 7.52
C ILE A 81 -7.95 -28.33 7.47
N ARG A 82 -6.78 -27.91 7.97
CA ARG A 82 -6.33 -26.50 7.90
C ARG A 82 -6.16 -26.02 6.46
N GLN A 83 -5.53 -26.81 5.59
CA GLN A 83 -5.42 -26.49 4.17
C GLN A 83 -6.78 -26.41 3.47
N ARG A 84 -7.73 -27.32 3.75
CA ARG A 84 -9.09 -27.21 3.18
C ARG A 84 -9.82 -25.97 3.66
N VAL A 85 -9.66 -25.62 4.93
CA VAL A 85 -10.27 -24.43 5.52
C VAL A 85 -9.67 -23.15 4.91
N ASP A 86 -8.35 -23.09 4.72
CA ASP A 86 -7.66 -21.96 4.06
C ASP A 86 -8.08 -21.81 2.58
N ILE A 87 -8.27 -22.93 1.85
CA ILE A 87 -8.78 -22.91 0.46
C ILE A 87 -10.23 -22.45 0.40
N VAL A 88 -11.09 -22.89 1.33
CA VAL A 88 -12.50 -22.48 1.39
C VAL A 88 -12.62 -21.00 1.74
N TYR A 89 -11.76 -20.47 2.62
CA TYR A 89 -11.74 -19.04 2.94
C TYR A 89 -11.10 -18.17 1.84
N ALA A 90 -10.06 -18.67 1.14
CA ALA A 90 -9.52 -18.00 -0.04
C ALA A 90 -10.54 -17.94 -1.19
N ALA A 91 -11.29 -19.03 -1.41
CA ALA A 91 -12.41 -19.06 -2.34
C ALA A 91 -13.55 -18.13 -1.87
N GLY A 92 -13.77 -17.98 -0.56
CA GLY A 92 -14.70 -17.01 0.01
C GLY A 92 -14.29 -15.56 -0.22
N GLY A 93 -12.99 -15.24 -0.13
CA GLY A 93 -12.44 -13.91 -0.43
C GLY A 93 -12.53 -13.56 -1.92
N ILE A 94 -12.20 -14.52 -2.79
CA ILE A 94 -12.39 -14.39 -4.25
C ILE A 94 -13.89 -14.27 -4.58
N GLY A 95 -14.74 -15.05 -3.92
CA GLY A 95 -16.20 -15.01 -4.07
C GLY A 95 -16.79 -13.67 -3.63
N ALA A 96 -16.31 -13.08 -2.53
CA ALA A 96 -16.72 -11.75 -2.10
C ALA A 96 -16.29 -10.68 -3.10
N ALA A 97 -15.07 -10.76 -3.64
CA ALA A 97 -14.60 -9.85 -4.69
C ALA A 97 -15.43 -9.98 -5.98
N ILE A 98 -15.80 -11.20 -6.37
CA ILE A 98 -16.69 -11.45 -7.51
C ILE A 98 -18.10 -10.93 -7.24
N LEU A 99 -18.65 -11.11 -6.03
CA LEU A 99 -19.98 -10.59 -5.67
C LEU A 99 -20.02 -9.06 -5.63
N ILE A 100 -18.94 -8.41 -5.19
CA ILE A 100 -18.78 -6.96 -5.27
C ILE A 100 -18.71 -6.51 -6.74
N LEU A 101 -17.95 -7.22 -7.57
CA LEU A 101 -17.87 -6.97 -9.01
C LEU A 101 -19.22 -7.21 -9.71
N PHE A 102 -19.99 -8.21 -9.30
CA PHE A 102 -21.30 -8.52 -9.87
C PHE A 102 -22.38 -7.54 -9.41
N GLY A 103 -22.36 -7.12 -8.14
CA GLY A 103 -23.19 -6.03 -7.63
C GLY A 103 -22.89 -4.72 -8.35
N TYR A 104 -21.61 -4.46 -8.65
CA TYR A 104 -21.17 -3.34 -9.48
C TYR A 104 -21.72 -3.42 -10.92
N LEU A 105 -21.61 -4.58 -11.59
CA LEU A 105 -22.13 -4.78 -12.95
C LEU A 105 -23.67 -4.65 -13.01
N HIS A 106 -24.38 -5.18 -12.02
CA HIS A 106 -25.85 -5.14 -12.00
C HIS A 106 -26.40 -3.72 -11.86
N ILE A 107 -25.80 -2.91 -10.98
CA ILE A 107 -26.18 -1.51 -10.78
C ILE A 107 -25.86 -0.65 -12.02
N THR A 108 -24.77 -0.94 -12.73
CA THR A 108 -24.45 -0.25 -13.99
C THR A 108 -25.34 -0.65 -15.17
N SER A 109 -25.88 -1.89 -15.15
CA SER A 109 -26.81 -2.38 -16.17
C SER A 109 -28.20 -1.74 -16.03
N GLU A 110 -28.70 -1.57 -14.81
CA GLU A 110 -30.04 -1.03 -14.55
C GLU A 110 -30.21 0.43 -15.00
N ASN A 111 -29.12 1.20 -15.04
CA ASN A 111 -29.16 2.63 -15.35
C ASN A 111 -28.98 2.96 -16.85
N SER A 112 -28.84 1.95 -17.71
CA SER A 112 -28.68 2.13 -19.17
C SER A 112 -29.98 2.03 -19.97
N GLY A 113 -31.11 1.73 -19.33
CA GLY A 113 -32.35 1.30 -20.01
C GLY A 113 -33.55 2.24 -20.00
N PHE A 114 -33.62 3.28 -19.15
CA PHE A 114 -34.92 3.94 -18.86
C PHE A 114 -35.08 5.41 -19.31
N ALA A 115 -34.06 6.04 -19.91
CA ALA A 115 -34.11 7.47 -20.26
C ALA A 115 -34.15 7.76 -21.77
N LYS A 116 -34.79 6.91 -22.59
CA LYS A 116 -34.92 7.21 -24.03
C LYS A 116 -36.20 6.71 -24.68
N LYS A 117 -37.37 7.04 -24.13
CA LYS A 117 -38.64 7.01 -24.90
C LYS A 117 -39.79 7.77 -24.27
N SER A 118 -39.73 9.10 -24.17
CA SER A 118 -40.92 9.96 -24.19
C SER A 118 -40.53 11.43 -24.12
N LEU A 119 -40.52 12.11 -25.27
CA LEU A 119 -40.89 13.53 -25.46
C LEU A 119 -40.37 14.02 -26.82
N SER A 120 -40.93 13.46 -27.89
CA SER A 120 -40.99 14.17 -29.16
C SER A 120 -42.26 15.02 -29.13
N SER A 121 -42.07 16.34 -29.25
CA SER A 121 -43.06 17.42 -29.48
C SER A 121 -43.41 18.30 -28.28
N LEU A 122 -42.62 19.35 -28.04
CA LEU A 122 -43.10 20.73 -27.87
C LEU A 122 -41.89 21.66 -27.67
N HIS A 123 -41.68 22.60 -28.59
CA HIS A 123 -40.69 23.67 -28.42
C HIS A 123 -41.27 24.77 -27.52
N TRP A 124 -40.58 25.06 -26.41
CA TRP A 124 -40.73 26.28 -25.61
C TRP A 124 -39.33 26.79 -25.22
N PRO A 125 -39.05 28.10 -25.22
CA PRO A 125 -37.75 28.60 -24.82
C PRO A 125 -37.61 28.54 -23.29
N ARG A 126 -36.93 27.50 -22.80
CA ARG A 126 -36.65 27.22 -21.37
C ARG A 126 -35.19 26.80 -21.15
N THR A 127 -34.26 27.33 -21.94
CA THR A 127 -32.91 26.75 -22.03
C THR A 127 -32.03 27.05 -20.80
N TRP A 128 -32.11 28.26 -20.21
CA TRP A 128 -31.16 28.66 -19.16
C TRP A 128 -31.39 28.02 -17.79
N LYS A 129 -32.65 27.77 -17.39
CA LYS A 129 -32.97 27.24 -16.04
C LYS A 129 -32.85 25.72 -15.94
N ASN A 130 -32.87 25.03 -17.08
CA ASN A 130 -32.74 23.58 -17.15
C ASN A 130 -31.26 23.17 -17.23
N GLU A 131 -30.41 23.93 -17.95
CA GLU A 131 -28.96 23.68 -18.03
C GLU A 131 -28.28 23.82 -16.65
N GLU A 132 -28.57 24.87 -15.88
CA GLU A 132 -28.02 25.06 -14.53
C GLU A 132 -28.48 23.95 -13.55
N TYR A 133 -29.71 23.44 -13.73
CA TYR A 133 -30.23 22.33 -12.92
C TYR A 133 -29.58 21.00 -13.29
N GLU A 134 -29.40 20.72 -14.59
CA GLU A 134 -28.73 19.52 -15.10
C GLU A 134 -27.24 19.49 -14.73
N GLU A 135 -26.53 20.62 -14.79
CA GLU A 135 -25.13 20.73 -14.36
C GLU A 135 -24.96 20.42 -12.85
N VAL A 136 -25.83 20.96 -12.00
CA VAL A 136 -25.79 20.71 -10.55
C VAL A 136 -26.14 19.25 -10.22
N GLU A 137 -27.04 18.63 -10.97
CA GLU A 137 -27.40 17.21 -10.78
C GLU A 137 -26.27 16.28 -11.25
N GLN A 138 -25.60 16.62 -12.36
CA GLN A 138 -24.44 15.91 -12.88
C GLN A 138 -23.24 16.00 -11.92
N GLU A 139 -22.95 17.18 -11.36
CA GLU A 139 -21.87 17.38 -10.39
C GLU A 139 -22.10 16.55 -9.12
N LYS A 140 -23.34 16.54 -8.61
CA LYS A 140 -23.73 15.70 -7.46
C LYS A 140 -23.59 14.21 -7.76
N TYR A 141 -23.95 13.80 -8.98
CA TYR A 141 -23.82 12.41 -9.41
C TYR A 141 -22.35 11.97 -9.45
N GLU A 142 -21.47 12.73 -10.09
CA GLU A 142 -20.04 12.42 -10.15
C GLU A 142 -19.38 12.43 -8.77
N ALA A 143 -19.72 13.39 -7.91
CA ALA A 143 -19.24 13.40 -6.52
C ALA A 143 -19.69 12.16 -5.73
N ARG A 144 -20.94 11.70 -5.92
CA ARG A 144 -21.46 10.49 -5.28
C ARG A 144 -20.77 9.24 -5.80
N LYS A 145 -20.56 9.14 -7.11
CA LYS A 145 -19.83 8.06 -7.76
C LYS A 145 -18.39 7.97 -7.23
N LEU A 146 -17.68 9.09 -7.12
CA LEU A 146 -16.31 9.15 -6.63
C LEU A 146 -16.19 8.72 -5.15
N ARG A 147 -17.14 9.14 -4.31
CA ARG A 147 -17.24 8.68 -2.92
C ARG A 147 -17.47 7.17 -2.83
N LEU A 148 -18.45 6.64 -3.55
CA LEU A 148 -18.76 5.21 -3.55
C LEU A 148 -17.56 4.37 -4.00
N LEU A 149 -16.87 4.82 -5.05
CA LEU A 149 -15.69 4.13 -5.58
C LEU A 149 -14.49 4.20 -4.65
N THR A 150 -14.37 5.25 -3.83
CA THR A 150 -13.33 5.37 -2.80
C THR A 150 -13.61 4.50 -1.57
N VAL A 151 -14.88 4.25 -1.23
CA VAL A 151 -15.24 3.41 -0.08
C VAL A 151 -14.77 1.96 -0.27
N ALA A 152 -14.82 1.43 -1.49
CA ALA A 152 -14.42 0.05 -1.77
C ALA A 152 -12.96 -0.29 -1.37
N PRO A 153 -11.91 0.43 -1.83
CA PRO A 153 -10.54 0.17 -1.39
C PRO A 153 -10.35 0.43 0.11
N VAL A 154 -10.99 1.45 0.67
CA VAL A 154 -10.92 1.76 2.11
C VAL A 154 -11.41 0.59 2.94
N LEU A 155 -12.59 0.03 2.62
CA LEU A 155 -13.14 -1.12 3.34
C LEU A 155 -12.29 -2.38 3.15
N GLY A 156 -11.81 -2.62 1.92
CA GLY A 156 -10.94 -3.76 1.63
C GLY A 156 -9.65 -3.72 2.45
N ILE A 157 -8.95 -2.58 2.44
CA ILE A 157 -7.71 -2.40 3.21
C ILE A 157 -8.00 -2.49 4.71
N THR A 158 -9.09 -1.87 5.18
CA THR A 158 -9.50 -1.96 6.59
C THR A 158 -9.70 -3.40 7.02
N LEU A 159 -10.43 -4.20 6.24
CA LEU A 159 -10.67 -5.60 6.57
C LEU A 159 -9.36 -6.40 6.58
N ALA A 160 -8.45 -6.14 5.65
CA ALA A 160 -7.16 -6.81 5.58
C ALA A 160 -6.29 -6.48 6.81
N GLU A 161 -6.23 -5.20 7.21
CA GLU A 161 -5.49 -4.76 8.39
C GLU A 161 -6.12 -5.26 9.69
N LEU A 162 -7.45 -5.34 9.79
CA LEU A 162 -8.14 -5.97 10.93
C LEU A 162 -7.85 -7.48 11.04
N LEU A 163 -7.62 -8.16 9.90
CA LEU A 163 -7.19 -9.55 9.90
C LEU A 163 -5.75 -9.70 10.39
N ILE A 164 -4.85 -8.74 10.08
CA ILE A 164 -3.50 -8.69 10.66
C ILE A 164 -3.60 -8.51 12.17
N PHE A 165 -4.40 -7.53 12.62
CA PHE A 165 -4.65 -7.27 14.04
C PHE A 165 -5.20 -8.50 14.79
N SER A 166 -5.97 -9.34 14.11
CA SER A 166 -6.59 -10.55 14.67
C SER A 166 -5.73 -11.82 14.52
N ASP A 167 -4.42 -11.69 14.28
CA ASP A 167 -3.46 -12.78 14.07
C ASP A 167 -3.79 -13.72 12.88
N ARG A 168 -4.60 -13.25 11.91
CA ARG A 168 -5.00 -14.02 10.71
C ARG A 168 -4.17 -13.63 9.48
N MET A 169 -2.84 -13.60 9.65
CA MET A 169 -1.89 -13.09 8.66
C MET A 169 -2.03 -13.73 7.27
N GLY A 170 -2.24 -15.05 7.19
CA GLY A 170 -2.36 -15.75 5.90
C GLY A 170 -3.51 -15.21 5.04
N ILE A 171 -4.68 -15.01 5.66
CA ILE A 171 -5.87 -14.47 4.98
C ILE A 171 -5.64 -13.00 4.62
N ALA A 172 -5.04 -12.22 5.53
CA ALA A 172 -4.72 -10.82 5.28
C ALA A 172 -3.81 -10.63 4.07
N VAL A 173 -2.75 -11.44 3.95
CA VAL A 173 -1.82 -11.38 2.79
C VAL A 173 -2.56 -11.65 1.49
N TRP A 174 -3.38 -12.70 1.43
CA TRP A 174 -4.19 -12.98 0.23
C TRP A 174 -5.18 -11.87 -0.07
N MET A 175 -5.75 -11.24 0.95
CA MET A 175 -6.65 -10.10 0.78
C MET A 175 -5.91 -8.88 0.20
N HIS A 176 -4.72 -8.53 0.72
CA HIS A 176 -3.90 -7.47 0.14
C HIS A 176 -3.51 -7.77 -1.31
N ILE A 177 -3.11 -9.01 -1.63
CA ILE A 177 -2.82 -9.42 -3.02
C ILE A 177 -4.05 -9.23 -3.90
N GLY A 178 -5.22 -9.68 -3.44
CA GLY A 178 -6.49 -9.51 -4.14
C GLY A 178 -6.86 -8.04 -4.37
N ILE A 179 -6.61 -7.17 -3.37
CA ILE A 179 -6.83 -5.72 -3.49
C ILE A 179 -5.90 -5.12 -4.54
N VAL A 180 -4.61 -5.46 -4.54
CA VAL A 180 -3.67 -4.95 -5.56
C VAL A 180 -4.13 -5.37 -6.96
N ILE A 181 -4.45 -6.65 -7.17
CA ILE A 181 -4.94 -7.15 -8.45
C ILE A 181 -6.23 -6.43 -8.88
N ALA A 182 -7.21 -6.32 -7.97
CA ALA A 182 -8.48 -5.67 -8.26
C ALA A 182 -8.29 -4.19 -8.66
N LEU A 183 -7.45 -3.45 -7.93
CA LEU A 183 -7.15 -2.05 -8.25
C LEU A 183 -6.35 -1.93 -9.55
N SER A 184 -5.43 -2.85 -9.85
CA SER A 184 -4.69 -2.86 -11.12
C SER A 184 -5.58 -3.12 -12.32
N LEU A 185 -6.53 -4.07 -12.20
CA LEU A 185 -7.45 -4.42 -13.28
C LEU A 185 -8.61 -3.44 -13.44
N SER A 186 -8.90 -2.64 -12.42
CA SER A 186 -9.99 -1.67 -12.43
C SER A 186 -9.88 -0.66 -13.57
N ASP A 187 -8.65 -0.33 -14.00
CA ASP A 187 -8.37 0.58 -15.12
C ASP A 187 -8.97 0.09 -16.45
N MET A 188 -9.05 -1.23 -16.65
CA MET A 188 -9.65 -1.81 -17.84
C MET A 188 -11.15 -1.52 -17.96
N PHE A 189 -11.82 -1.35 -16.81
CA PHE A 189 -13.26 -1.14 -16.73
C PHE A 189 -13.63 0.33 -16.51
N LEU A 190 -12.80 1.05 -15.77
CA LEU A 190 -13.01 2.44 -15.36
C LEU A 190 -12.11 3.36 -16.16
N LYS A 191 -12.61 3.83 -17.30
CA LYS A 191 -11.89 4.77 -18.20
C LYS A 191 -11.87 6.22 -17.68
N ASP A 192 -11.89 6.40 -16.37
CA ASP A 192 -11.93 7.70 -15.72
C ASP A 192 -10.54 8.03 -15.11
N PRO A 193 -9.83 9.03 -15.65
CA PRO A 193 -8.50 9.40 -15.17
C PRO A 193 -8.45 9.81 -13.70
N GLN A 194 -9.53 10.38 -13.14
CA GLN A 194 -9.54 10.78 -11.72
C GLN A 194 -9.62 9.54 -10.81
N ILE A 195 -10.49 8.59 -11.15
CA ILE A 195 -10.65 7.34 -10.39
C ILE A 195 -9.37 6.51 -10.46
N HIS A 196 -8.77 6.39 -11.64
CA HIS A 196 -7.48 5.72 -11.82
C HIS A 196 -6.42 6.25 -10.86
N ARG A 197 -6.32 7.58 -10.72
CA ARG A 197 -5.36 8.21 -9.81
C ARG A 197 -5.65 7.89 -8.35
N ILE A 198 -6.92 7.87 -7.94
CA ILE A 198 -7.29 7.48 -6.57
C ILE A 198 -6.90 6.03 -6.31
N TYR A 199 -7.14 5.13 -7.26
CA TYR A 199 -6.83 3.71 -7.11
C TYR A 199 -5.34 3.40 -7.11
N GLN A 200 -4.54 4.10 -7.92
CA GLN A 200 -3.09 4.06 -7.81
C GLN A 200 -2.60 4.47 -6.40
N ALA A 201 -3.21 5.49 -5.80
CA ALA A 201 -2.83 5.94 -4.46
C ALA A 201 -3.17 4.89 -3.40
N PHE A 202 -4.38 4.31 -3.44
CA PHE A 202 -4.77 3.26 -2.52
C PHE A 202 -3.96 1.97 -2.70
N MET A 203 -3.53 1.65 -3.91
CA MET A 203 -2.71 0.47 -4.21
C MET A 203 -1.37 0.48 -3.49
N LEU A 204 -0.80 1.66 -3.19
CA LEU A 204 0.47 1.77 -2.49
C LEU A 204 0.42 1.21 -1.06
N LEU A 205 -0.74 1.26 -0.39
CA LEU A 205 -0.91 0.76 0.99
C LEU A 205 -0.76 -0.77 1.07
N PRO A 206 -1.52 -1.60 0.33
CA PRO A 206 -1.33 -3.04 0.31
C PRO A 206 0.04 -3.41 -0.27
N VAL A 207 0.61 -2.66 -1.22
CA VAL A 207 1.99 -2.89 -1.71
C VAL A 207 3.00 -2.69 -0.57
N LEU A 208 2.92 -1.58 0.17
CA LEU A 208 3.74 -1.34 1.37
C LEU A 208 3.62 -2.51 2.35
N ARG A 209 2.39 -2.95 2.66
CA ARG A 209 2.17 -4.07 3.58
C ARG A 209 2.79 -5.36 3.09
N LEU A 210 2.56 -5.72 1.82
CA LEU A 210 3.06 -6.96 1.24
C LEU A 210 4.59 -6.99 1.19
N ILE A 211 5.25 -5.89 0.84
CA ILE A 211 6.71 -5.79 0.87
C ILE A 211 7.22 -5.94 2.31
N ASN A 212 6.63 -5.22 3.27
CA ASN A 212 7.04 -5.28 4.68
C ASN A 212 6.91 -6.71 5.27
N LEU A 213 5.80 -7.40 4.98
CA LEU A 213 5.59 -8.77 5.46
C LEU A 213 6.48 -9.80 4.73
N SER A 214 6.80 -9.56 3.46
CA SER A 214 7.58 -10.48 2.64
C SER A 214 9.09 -10.32 2.80
N MET A 215 9.57 -9.18 3.31
CA MET A 215 11.01 -8.95 3.40
C MET A 215 11.65 -9.98 4.33
N PRO A 216 12.57 -10.82 3.82
CA PRO A 216 13.30 -11.74 4.67
C PRO A 216 14.31 -10.96 5.51
N VAL A 217 14.69 -11.54 6.64
CA VAL A 217 15.64 -10.93 7.56
C VAL A 217 17.05 -11.17 7.02
N PHE A 218 17.63 -10.16 6.36
CA PHE A 218 18.97 -10.25 5.76
C PHE A 218 20.11 -9.92 6.73
N PHE A 219 19.81 -9.22 7.83
CA PHE A 219 20.81 -8.70 8.77
C PHE A 219 20.40 -9.00 10.21
N GLU A 220 21.40 -9.12 11.09
CA GLU A 220 21.17 -9.24 12.53
C GLU A 220 20.51 -7.97 13.11
N THR A 221 20.70 -6.81 12.47
CA THR A 221 20.10 -5.54 12.88
C THR A 221 18.82 -5.23 12.09
N THR A 222 17.69 -5.20 12.79
CA THR A 222 16.36 -4.85 12.25
C THR A 222 16.33 -3.51 11.50
N LEU A 223 17.21 -2.57 11.86
CA LEU A 223 17.31 -1.26 11.20
C LEU A 223 17.52 -1.37 9.68
N TYR A 224 18.36 -2.31 9.23
CA TYR A 224 18.65 -2.43 7.79
C TYR A 224 17.46 -2.99 7.01
N THR A 225 16.60 -3.79 7.64
CA THR A 225 15.37 -4.31 7.01
C THR A 225 14.50 -3.17 6.47
N PHE A 226 14.44 -2.02 7.16
CA PHE A 226 13.69 -0.86 6.68
C PHE A 226 14.24 -0.30 5.36
N VAL A 227 15.56 -0.22 5.18
CA VAL A 227 16.16 0.20 3.91
C VAL A 227 15.72 -0.71 2.77
N PHE A 228 15.63 -2.01 3.04
CA PHE A 228 15.23 -3.02 2.07
C PHE A 228 13.72 -3.10 1.82
N VAL A 229 12.90 -2.64 2.76
CA VAL A 229 11.45 -2.52 2.55
C VAL A 229 11.12 -1.25 1.77
N TYR A 230 11.61 -0.09 2.25
CA TYR A 230 11.25 1.20 1.68
C TYR A 230 12.03 1.55 0.42
N GLY A 231 13.25 1.02 0.24
CA GLY A 231 14.04 1.23 -0.98
C GLY A 231 13.33 0.73 -2.25
N PRO A 232 12.92 -0.55 -2.33
CA PRO A 232 12.14 -1.06 -3.44
C PRO A 232 10.76 -0.40 -3.57
N LEU A 233 10.09 -0.10 -2.45
CA LEU A 233 8.81 0.61 -2.45
C LEU A 233 8.92 2.04 -3.03
N ALA A 234 10.08 2.69 -2.89
CA ALA A 234 10.31 4.01 -3.47
C ALA A 234 10.25 4.00 -5.01
N LEU A 235 10.42 2.85 -5.67
CA LEU A 235 10.32 2.74 -7.14
C LEU A 235 8.91 3.04 -7.66
N PRO A 236 7.85 2.29 -7.30
CA PRO A 236 6.49 2.62 -7.76
C PRO A 236 6.04 4.00 -7.29
N VAL A 237 6.42 4.43 -6.08
CA VAL A 237 6.14 5.80 -5.58
C VAL A 237 6.80 6.85 -6.47
N GLY A 238 8.07 6.68 -6.81
CA GLY A 238 8.81 7.59 -7.69
C GLY A 238 8.22 7.66 -9.09
N ILE A 239 7.79 6.53 -9.67
CA ILE A 239 7.14 6.53 -10.99
C ILE A 239 5.81 7.27 -10.94
N ILE A 240 5.00 7.09 -9.89
CA ILE A 240 3.76 7.87 -9.70
C ILE A 240 4.08 9.37 -9.66
N VAL A 241 5.09 9.78 -8.90
CA VAL A 241 5.51 11.18 -8.77
C VAL A 241 6.03 11.76 -10.09
N LEU A 242 6.73 10.96 -10.91
CA LEU A 242 7.28 11.41 -12.20
C LEU A 242 6.22 11.50 -13.32
N HIS A 243 5.20 10.64 -13.29
CA HIS A 243 4.19 10.55 -14.38
C HIS A 243 2.84 11.17 -14.03
N GLN A 244 2.68 11.70 -12.83
CA GLN A 244 1.47 12.43 -12.48
C GLN A 244 1.42 13.82 -13.13
N ARG A 245 0.19 14.35 -13.26
CA ARG A 245 -0.07 15.67 -13.85
C ARG A 245 -0.01 16.83 -12.86
N ASP A 246 0.09 16.55 -11.57
CA ASP A 246 0.11 17.58 -10.53
C ASP A 246 1.50 18.21 -10.42
N SER A 247 1.55 19.48 -10.04
CA SER A 247 2.83 20.15 -9.82
C SER A 247 3.55 19.57 -8.60
N LEU A 248 4.88 19.61 -8.60
CA LEU A 248 5.69 19.20 -7.44
C LEU A 248 5.33 20.03 -6.19
N GLU A 249 4.89 21.27 -6.36
CA GLU A 249 4.38 22.11 -5.27
C GLU A 249 3.07 21.58 -4.68
N GLN A 250 2.17 21.01 -5.49
CA GLN A 250 0.93 20.39 -4.98
C GLN A 250 1.22 19.13 -4.14
N LEU A 251 2.26 18.36 -4.52
CA LEU A 251 2.80 17.29 -3.69
C LEU A 251 3.54 17.77 -2.44
N GLY A 252 3.77 19.07 -2.32
CA GLY A 252 4.56 19.67 -1.25
C GLY A 252 6.06 19.43 -1.36
N ILE A 253 6.56 19.01 -2.53
CA ILE A 253 7.99 18.94 -2.80
C ILE A 253 8.50 20.36 -3.02
N THR A 254 8.94 20.99 -1.93
CA THR A 254 9.33 22.40 -1.89
C THR A 254 10.47 22.65 -0.91
N LEU A 255 11.33 23.63 -1.21
CA LEU A 255 12.37 24.11 -0.30
C LEU A 255 11.95 25.36 0.49
N LYS A 256 10.72 25.84 0.29
CA LYS A 256 10.17 27.01 1.01
C LYS A 256 10.11 26.70 2.52
N HIS A 257 10.65 27.61 3.32
CA HIS A 257 10.65 27.52 4.79
C HIS A 257 11.26 26.24 5.37
N ILE A 258 12.19 25.59 4.64
CA ILE A 258 12.76 24.31 5.08
C ILE A 258 13.45 24.42 6.45
N VAL A 259 14.30 25.43 6.66
CA VAL A 259 15.06 25.57 7.92
C VAL A 259 14.18 25.66 9.17
N PRO A 260 13.19 26.56 9.28
CA PRO A 260 12.33 26.61 10.46
C PRO A 260 11.51 25.32 10.65
N TYR A 261 11.09 24.68 9.57
CA TYR A 261 10.39 23.40 9.63
C TYR A 261 11.26 22.24 10.10
N MET A 262 12.54 22.20 9.70
CA MET A 262 13.50 21.23 10.25
C MET A 262 13.71 21.46 11.75
N ILE A 263 13.85 22.71 12.19
CA ILE A 263 14.07 23.03 13.61
C ILE A 263 12.87 22.62 14.46
N ILE A 264 11.63 22.94 14.04
CA ILE A 264 10.42 22.62 14.81
C ILE A 264 10.06 21.14 14.76
N SER A 265 10.51 20.41 13.74
CA SER A 265 10.28 18.96 13.61
C SER A 265 10.89 18.14 14.74
N ILE A 266 12.00 18.62 15.35
CA ILE A 266 12.69 17.92 16.44
C ILE A 266 11.85 17.92 17.74
N PRO A 267 11.50 19.07 18.34
CA PRO A 267 10.72 19.08 19.57
C PRO A 267 9.32 18.49 19.37
N LEU A 268 8.70 18.68 18.21
CA LEU A 268 7.41 18.08 17.90
C LEU A 268 7.53 16.57 17.71
N GLY A 269 8.58 16.11 17.03
CA GLY A 269 8.89 14.69 16.86
C GLY A 269 9.13 14.00 18.21
N PHE A 270 9.82 14.66 19.14
CA PHE A 270 9.98 14.16 20.51
C PHE A 270 8.63 14.00 21.22
N LEU A 271 7.76 15.02 21.16
CA LEU A 271 6.47 14.99 21.84
C LEU A 271 5.56 13.88 21.30
N LEU A 272 5.51 13.72 19.98
CA LEU A 272 4.70 12.67 19.34
C LEU A 272 5.32 11.28 19.55
N GLY A 273 6.64 11.15 19.37
CA GLY A 273 7.35 9.89 19.62
C GLY A 273 7.27 9.43 21.08
N LEU A 274 7.22 10.37 22.03
CA LEU A 274 7.00 10.05 23.45
C LEU A 274 5.60 9.49 23.69
N GLY A 275 4.57 10.06 23.07
CA GLY A 275 3.21 9.53 23.18
C GLY A 275 3.09 8.13 22.57
N GLU A 276 3.72 7.89 21.42
CA GLU A 276 3.78 6.58 20.76
C GLU A 276 4.60 5.56 21.57
N TYR A 277 5.66 6.00 22.24
CA TYR A 277 6.42 5.10 23.12
C TYR A 277 5.54 4.52 24.24
N PHE A 278 4.55 5.26 24.73
CA PHE A 278 3.60 4.77 25.73
C PHE A 278 2.53 3.81 25.19
N THR A 279 2.35 3.69 23.87
CA THR A 279 1.38 2.74 23.29
C THR A 279 2.00 1.37 23.03
N ILE A 280 3.27 1.33 22.58
CA ILE A 280 3.93 0.09 22.15
C ILE A 280 5.17 -0.29 22.95
N GLN A 281 5.73 0.62 23.77
CA GLN A 281 6.97 0.43 24.52
C GLN A 281 8.08 -0.19 23.64
N ALA A 282 8.35 0.46 22.51
CA ALA A 282 9.24 -0.06 21.48
C ALA A 282 10.64 -0.42 22.01
N GLY A 283 11.25 -1.45 21.43
CA GLY A 283 12.66 -1.77 21.64
C GLY A 283 13.59 -0.82 20.88
N TYR A 284 14.88 -0.82 21.24
CA TYR A 284 15.88 -0.05 20.51
C TYR A 284 16.29 -0.76 19.19
N LEU A 285 16.45 0.01 18.12
CA LEU A 285 16.93 -0.48 16.81
C LEU A 285 18.44 -0.29 16.60
N ILE A 286 19.08 0.48 17.48
CA ILE A 286 20.52 0.71 17.49
C ILE A 286 21.13 0.21 18.81
N PRO A 287 22.38 -0.25 18.83
CA PRO A 287 22.97 -0.84 20.03
C PRO A 287 23.37 0.18 21.10
N ASP A 288 23.63 1.43 20.71
CA ASP A 288 23.99 2.53 21.60
C ASP A 288 23.65 3.89 20.97
N LEU A 289 23.75 4.96 21.78
CA LEU A 289 23.52 6.34 21.35
C LEU A 289 24.80 7.03 20.82
N SER A 290 25.80 6.27 20.33
CA SER A 290 26.95 6.88 19.68
C SER A 290 26.52 7.66 18.44
N PHE A 291 27.30 8.68 18.10
CA PHE A 291 27.02 9.53 16.93
C PHE A 291 26.81 8.73 15.64
N GLY A 292 27.64 7.70 15.40
CA GLY A 292 27.53 6.87 14.21
C GLY A 292 26.23 6.09 14.12
N ASN A 293 25.74 5.55 15.24
CA ASN A 293 24.50 4.79 15.29
C ASN A 293 23.27 5.70 15.21
N LEU A 294 23.28 6.83 15.91
CA LEU A 294 22.24 7.85 15.78
C LEU A 294 22.14 8.42 14.36
N LEU A 295 23.27 8.63 13.69
CA LEU A 295 23.29 9.09 12.31
C LEU A 295 22.67 8.04 11.37
N LYS A 296 23.03 6.76 11.51
CA LYS A 296 22.42 5.66 10.73
C LYS A 296 20.91 5.61 10.95
N LEU A 297 20.46 5.63 12.21
CA LEU A 297 19.04 5.62 12.56
C LEU A 297 18.31 6.81 11.94
N THR A 298 18.86 8.02 12.08
CA THR A 298 18.26 9.24 11.54
C THR A 298 18.15 9.17 10.03
N ILE A 299 19.19 8.72 9.33
CA ILE A 299 19.15 8.58 7.87
C ILE A 299 18.07 7.59 7.45
N THR A 300 18.01 6.41 8.08
CA THR A 300 17.00 5.39 7.78
C THR A 300 15.58 5.90 8.07
N MET A 301 15.36 6.49 9.25
CA MET A 301 14.02 6.90 9.66
C MET A 301 13.50 8.13 8.91
N VAL A 302 14.37 9.09 8.56
CA VAL A 302 13.96 10.28 7.83
C VAL A 302 13.83 10.00 6.33
N PHE A 303 14.85 9.40 5.70
CA PHE A 303 14.91 9.32 4.23
C PHE A 303 14.32 8.03 3.64
N PHE A 304 14.20 6.96 4.42
CA PHE A 304 13.56 5.73 3.94
C PHE A 304 12.14 5.63 4.50
N VAL A 305 11.99 5.58 5.82
CA VAL A 305 10.67 5.38 6.44
C VAL A 305 9.79 6.64 6.26
N GLY A 306 10.15 7.74 6.92
CA GLY A 306 9.35 8.96 6.97
C GLY A 306 9.12 9.56 5.58
N LEU A 307 10.14 9.66 4.74
CA LEU A 307 9.98 10.20 3.39
C LEU A 307 9.03 9.37 2.52
N VAL A 308 9.20 8.05 2.47
CA VAL A 308 8.38 7.20 1.58
C VAL A 308 6.95 7.11 2.09
N GLU A 309 6.74 6.99 3.40
CA GLU A 309 5.40 6.97 3.96
C GLU A 309 4.68 8.30 3.75
N GLU A 310 5.32 9.44 4.03
CA GLU A 310 4.66 10.73 3.86
C GLU A 310 4.44 11.08 2.38
N LEU A 311 5.28 10.57 1.47
CA LEU A 311 5.00 10.61 0.03
C LEU A 311 3.71 9.84 -0.31
N ILE A 312 3.55 8.62 0.21
CA ILE A 312 2.36 7.79 -0.03
C ILE A 312 1.12 8.43 0.57
N PHE A 313 1.15 8.76 1.86
CA PHE A 313 -0.04 9.19 2.60
C PHE A 313 -0.40 10.65 2.38
N ARG A 314 0.56 11.57 2.33
CA ARG A 314 0.29 13.02 2.21
C ARG A 314 0.37 13.48 0.78
N SER A 315 1.55 13.35 0.17
CA SER A 315 1.78 13.89 -1.16
C SER A 315 0.83 13.25 -2.17
N ILE A 316 0.71 11.92 -2.17
CA ILE A 316 -0.10 11.19 -3.16
C ILE A 316 -1.55 11.02 -2.68
N LEU A 317 -1.78 10.27 -1.59
CA LEU A 317 -3.14 9.88 -1.19
C LEU A 317 -3.97 11.08 -0.71
N GLN A 318 -3.46 11.87 0.24
CA GLN A 318 -4.19 13.02 0.76
C GLN A 318 -4.48 14.05 -0.33
N THR A 319 -3.49 14.47 -1.12
CA THR A 319 -3.71 15.45 -2.20
C THR A 319 -4.76 14.99 -3.21
N ARG A 320 -4.73 13.71 -3.62
CA ARG A 320 -5.72 13.16 -4.57
C ARG A 320 -7.12 13.10 -3.96
N LEU A 321 -7.24 12.69 -2.69
CA LEU A 321 -8.52 12.68 -1.99
C LEU A 321 -9.04 14.09 -1.71
N GLU A 322 -8.18 15.07 -1.44
CA GLU A 322 -8.57 16.47 -1.25
C GLU A 322 -9.20 17.03 -2.52
N SER A 323 -8.62 16.72 -3.69
CA SER A 323 -9.17 17.12 -4.99
C SER A 323 -10.47 16.39 -5.33
N ALA A 324 -10.63 15.15 -4.88
CA ALA A 324 -11.77 14.29 -5.22
C ALA A 324 -12.98 14.50 -4.29
N LEU A 325 -12.73 14.52 -2.99
CA LEU A 325 -13.73 14.39 -1.93
C LEU A 325 -13.78 15.63 -1.01
N GLY A 326 -12.80 16.52 -1.15
CA GLY A 326 -12.62 17.66 -0.27
C GLY A 326 -11.77 17.34 0.96
N VAL A 327 -11.33 18.41 1.63
CA VAL A 327 -10.28 18.35 2.67
C VAL A 327 -10.70 17.52 3.89
N LYS A 328 -11.95 17.65 4.34
CA LYS A 328 -12.42 16.95 5.54
C LYS A 328 -12.41 15.43 5.34
N GLU A 329 -12.96 14.96 4.22
CA GLU A 329 -13.01 13.53 3.90
C GLU A 329 -11.60 12.97 3.68
N ALA A 330 -10.74 13.71 2.95
CA ALA A 330 -9.36 13.31 2.73
C ALA A 330 -8.56 13.16 4.03
N LEU A 331 -8.67 14.11 4.96
CA LEU A 331 -7.99 14.05 6.26
C LEU A 331 -8.49 12.86 7.08
N LEU A 332 -9.81 12.64 7.16
CA LEU A 332 -10.37 11.51 7.92
C LEU A 332 -9.92 10.17 7.35
N ILE A 333 -10.02 9.99 6.02
CA ILE A 333 -9.67 8.74 5.35
C ILE A 333 -8.17 8.46 5.51
N THR A 334 -7.30 9.44 5.20
CA THR A 334 -5.84 9.24 5.27
C THR A 334 -5.36 8.97 6.69
N SER A 335 -5.93 9.65 7.68
CA SER A 335 -5.60 9.44 9.10
C SER A 335 -6.03 8.06 9.58
N LEU A 336 -7.25 7.62 9.21
CA LEU A 336 -7.72 6.28 9.51
C LEU A 336 -6.83 5.20 8.87
N MET A 337 -6.49 5.36 7.59
CA MET A 337 -5.64 4.40 6.88
C MET A 337 -4.23 4.37 7.48
N PHE A 338 -3.67 5.51 7.86
CA PHE A 338 -2.36 5.59 8.50
C PHE A 338 -2.35 4.81 9.82
N GLY A 339 -3.37 5.00 10.67
CA GLY A 339 -3.51 4.25 11.92
C GLY A 339 -3.70 2.75 11.71
N LEU A 340 -4.55 2.35 10.76
CA LEU A 340 -4.75 0.93 10.45
C LEU A 340 -3.49 0.26 9.93
N MET A 341 -2.63 0.98 9.20
CA MET A 341 -1.34 0.46 8.75
C MET A 341 -0.33 0.25 9.89
N HIS A 342 -0.67 0.61 11.13
CA HIS A 342 0.08 0.24 12.35
C HIS A 342 -0.52 -0.97 13.07
N SER A 343 -1.53 -1.64 12.50
CA SER A 343 -2.17 -2.84 13.07
C SER A 343 -1.19 -3.98 13.40
N GLY A 344 -0.06 -4.03 12.72
CA GLY A 344 0.98 -5.04 12.91
C GLY A 344 1.64 -5.03 14.30
N TYR A 345 1.50 -3.95 15.08
CA TYR A 345 1.95 -3.91 16.48
C TYR A 345 0.99 -4.61 17.45
N GLY A 346 -0.22 -4.96 16.99
CA GLY A 346 -1.16 -5.79 17.76
C GLY A 346 -1.88 -5.07 18.90
N THR A 347 -1.72 -3.74 19.06
CA THR A 347 -2.43 -2.97 20.09
C THR A 347 -3.42 -1.98 19.48
N PHE A 348 -4.64 -1.94 20.03
CA PHE A 348 -5.67 -1.02 19.54
C PHE A 348 -5.31 0.45 19.86
N GLN A 349 -4.62 0.67 20.98
CA GLN A 349 -4.11 1.98 21.38
C GLN A 349 -3.17 2.56 20.34
N GLU A 350 -2.32 1.71 19.73
CA GLU A 350 -1.41 2.12 18.68
C GLU A 350 -2.15 2.58 17.42
N ILE A 351 -3.13 1.81 16.96
CA ILE A 351 -3.96 2.18 15.79
C ILE A 351 -4.64 3.55 16.00
N LEU A 352 -5.18 3.77 17.20
CA LEU A 352 -5.82 5.05 17.53
C LEU A 352 -4.81 6.20 17.61
N TYR A 353 -3.66 5.97 18.26
CA TYR A 353 -2.65 7.00 18.48
C TYR A 353 -2.00 7.42 17.16
N THR A 354 -1.54 6.46 16.36
CA THR A 354 -0.95 6.72 15.04
C THR A 354 -1.97 7.32 14.08
N GLY A 355 -3.25 6.91 14.16
CA GLY A 355 -4.33 7.60 13.45
C GLY A 355 -4.49 9.07 13.84
N PHE A 356 -4.38 9.39 15.14
CA PHE A 356 -4.39 10.77 15.64
C PHE A 356 -3.15 11.56 15.22
N VAL A 357 -1.96 10.97 15.30
CA VAL A 357 -0.71 11.56 14.76
C VAL A 357 -0.84 11.80 13.26
N GLY A 358 -1.43 10.86 12.54
CA GLY A 358 -1.72 10.97 11.12
C GLY A 358 -2.65 12.15 10.80
N LEU A 359 -3.61 12.45 11.68
CA LEU A 359 -4.47 13.64 11.54
C LEU A 359 -3.68 14.94 11.77
N ILE A 360 -2.82 14.98 12.80
CA ILE A 360 -1.94 16.14 13.06
C ILE A 360 -1.03 16.41 11.86
N MET A 361 -0.35 15.38 11.37
CA MET A 361 0.55 15.47 10.22
C MET A 361 -0.22 15.83 8.94
N GLY A 362 -1.42 15.28 8.74
CA GLY A 362 -2.29 15.62 7.62
C GLY A 362 -2.73 17.08 7.63
N LEU A 363 -3.12 17.61 8.79
CA LEU A 363 -3.45 19.03 8.96
C LEU A 363 -2.23 19.94 8.76
N ALA A 364 -1.07 19.53 9.26
CA ALA A 364 0.18 20.24 9.08
C ALA A 364 0.61 20.27 7.60
N PHE A 365 0.46 19.16 6.88
CA PHE A 365 0.69 19.08 5.43
C PHE A 365 -0.31 19.96 4.67
N TYR A 366 -1.60 19.89 5.00
CA TYR A 366 -2.63 20.71 4.35
C TYR A 366 -2.32 22.21 4.46
N LYS A 367 -1.83 22.67 5.63
CA LYS A 367 -1.49 24.07 5.88
C LYS A 367 -0.16 24.51 5.26
N THR A 368 0.85 23.66 5.30
CA THR A 368 2.23 24.05 4.91
C THR A 368 2.58 23.65 3.48
N ARG A 369 1.92 22.63 2.93
CA ARG A 369 2.29 21.95 1.68
C ARG A 369 3.80 21.70 1.60
N SER A 370 4.35 21.14 2.67
CA SER A 370 5.78 20.84 2.78
C SER A 370 5.99 19.37 3.14
N LEU A 371 6.34 18.56 2.15
CA LEU A 371 6.77 17.19 2.34
C LEU A 371 8.07 17.11 3.16
N PRO A 372 9.12 17.94 2.92
CA PRO A 372 10.32 17.87 3.74
C PRO A 372 10.05 18.10 5.23
N PHE A 373 9.11 19.00 5.56
CA PHE A 373 8.69 19.23 6.94
C PHE A 373 8.10 17.96 7.56
N ILE A 374 7.09 17.36 6.92
CA ILE A 374 6.36 16.24 7.50
C ILE A 374 7.19 14.95 7.48
N ALA A 375 7.98 14.72 6.42
CA ALA A 375 8.92 13.60 6.37
C ALA A 375 9.98 13.67 7.48
N THR A 376 10.51 14.88 7.75
CA THR A 376 11.47 15.08 8.84
C THR A 376 10.81 14.94 10.21
N LEU A 377 9.60 15.49 10.37
CA LEU A 377 8.82 15.34 11.60
C LEU A 377 8.57 13.87 11.92
N HIS A 378 8.04 13.11 10.96
CA HIS A 378 7.81 11.67 11.11
C HIS A 378 9.14 10.93 11.34
N GLY A 379 10.18 11.23 10.57
CA GLY A 379 11.49 10.64 10.81
C GLY A 379 12.01 10.86 12.24
N PHE A 380 11.83 12.05 12.80
CA PHE A 380 12.20 12.30 14.21
C PHE A 380 11.29 11.58 15.20
N VAL A 381 9.98 11.45 14.96
CA VAL A 381 9.09 10.58 15.76
C VAL A 381 9.73 9.20 15.89
N ASN A 382 10.14 8.60 14.77
CA ASN A 382 10.78 7.28 14.75
C ASN A 382 12.17 7.25 15.38
N VAL A 383 12.98 8.31 15.25
CA VAL A 383 14.30 8.40 15.92
C VAL A 383 14.14 8.42 17.45
N PHE A 384 13.14 9.15 17.97
CA PHE A 384 12.87 9.17 19.40
C PHE A 384 12.28 7.83 19.86
N LEU A 385 11.27 7.32 19.16
CA LEU A 385 10.56 6.08 19.49
C LEU A 385 11.46 4.84 19.50
N PHE A 386 12.29 4.66 18.48
CA PHE A 386 13.10 3.44 18.30
C PHE A 386 14.59 3.60 18.66
N GLY A 387 15.01 4.81 19.01
CA GLY A 387 16.40 5.13 19.37
C GLY A 387 16.51 5.64 20.79
N ILE A 388 16.09 6.88 21.01
CA ILE A 388 16.42 7.62 22.24
C ILE A 388 15.61 7.13 23.44
N LEU A 389 14.29 7.04 23.32
CA LEU A 389 13.40 6.72 24.44
C LEU A 389 13.63 5.31 25.01
N PRO A 390 13.79 4.24 24.20
CA PRO A 390 14.06 2.91 24.74
C PRO A 390 15.37 2.82 25.53
N HIS A 391 16.42 3.55 25.12
CA HIS A 391 17.70 3.58 25.87
C HIS A 391 17.59 4.34 27.19
N GLN A 392 16.78 5.40 27.24
CA GLN A 392 16.66 6.27 28.42
C GLN A 392 15.60 5.78 29.42
N LEU A 393 14.47 5.26 28.94
CA LEU A 393 13.34 4.84 29.75
C LEU A 393 13.30 3.33 29.97
N GLY A 394 13.79 2.53 29.02
CA GLY A 394 13.85 1.07 29.16
C GLY A 394 14.86 0.58 30.20
N THR A 395 15.70 1.46 30.74
CA THR A 395 16.63 1.19 31.84
C THR A 395 16.10 1.56 33.22
N LEU A 396 14.89 2.15 33.32
CA LEU A 396 14.25 2.46 34.59
C LEU A 396 13.53 1.20 35.14
N PRO A 397 13.95 0.64 36.28
CA PRO A 397 13.25 -0.48 36.87
C PRO A 397 11.87 -0.03 37.38
N GLY A 398 10.79 -0.54 36.78
CA GLY A 398 9.44 -0.44 37.34
C GLY A 398 8.38 0.28 36.50
N ILE A 399 8.61 0.53 35.22
CA ILE A 399 7.55 0.89 34.24
C ILE A 399 7.43 -0.23 33.21
#